data_AF-A0A2V5S5W8-F1
#
_entry.id   AF-A0A2V5S5W8-F1
#
_cell.length_a   1.000
_cell.length_b   1.000
_cell.length_c   1.000
_cell.angle_alpha   90.00
_cell.angle_beta   90.00
_cell.angle_gamma   90.00
#
_symmetry.space_group_name_H-M   'P 1'
#
loop_
_entity.id
_entity.type
_entity.pdbx_description
1 polymer ?
#
loop_
_entity_poly.entity_id
_entity_poly.type
_entity_poly.pdbx_seq_one_letter_code
_entity_poly.pdbx_strand_id
1 'polypeptide(L)'
;MNPPSLLQIVERLEGLAGKLPSRIRKAVLSELTPLKQLFLQQRPPRFLFTGSSRIPLTRIIHGLFAPGDSTQTRDLPLRVSRWHNVSLSERGTISILDAREADDSASNQVRDELKFQSADVIFFLEEEQTTRELESRKLDDLITYLVWNNASVGDAKIIGIITPPTGQPIVSDATDITATRLKSALRSSPMLREHVLEVLSLSLARGAEPVEVPSREAQKLMSTLARELPNQARMEMIRISQDVEGQREVAQALIKSTTAICAAIGAQPIPLADLPILTTLQLMMVAGIMNDGRRNYVCERP
;
A
#
# COMPACT_ATOMS: atom_id res chain seq x y z
N MET A 1 14.22 24.65 -22.02
CA MET A 1 13.39 25.00 -20.85
C MET A 1 12.99 23.72 -20.16
N ASN A 2 13.30 23.55 -18.87
CA ASN A 2 12.89 22.36 -18.12
C ASN A 2 11.37 22.40 -17.87
N PRO A 3 10.63 21.31 -18.09
CA PRO A 3 9.21 21.28 -17.78
C PRO A 3 9.03 21.55 -16.27
N PRO A 4 8.06 22.39 -15.88
CA PRO A 4 7.81 22.68 -14.46
C PRO A 4 7.49 21.38 -13.72
N SER A 5 8.03 21.25 -12.50
CA SER A 5 7.72 20.08 -11.66
C SER A 5 6.24 20.06 -11.27
N LEU A 6 5.66 18.87 -11.12
CA LEU A 6 4.26 18.71 -10.68
C LEU A 6 3.95 19.51 -9.41
N LEU A 7 4.91 19.62 -8.50
CA LEU A 7 4.81 20.41 -7.27
C LEU A 7 4.56 21.89 -7.58
N GLN A 8 5.38 22.49 -8.44
CA GLN A 8 5.24 23.90 -8.83
C GLN A 8 3.92 24.19 -9.55
N ILE A 9 3.42 23.22 -10.32
CA ILE A 9 2.13 23.34 -11.02
C ILE A 9 0.99 23.35 -10.00
N VAL A 10 1.00 22.45 -9.01
CA VAL A 10 -0.02 22.39 -7.96
C VAL A 10 0.05 23.60 -7.02
N GLU A 11 1.23 24.05 -6.62
CA GLU A 11 1.40 25.25 -5.79
C GLU A 11 0.83 26.50 -6.46
N ARG A 12 1.04 26.65 -7.78
CA ARG A 12 0.43 27.73 -8.57
C ARG A 12 -1.09 27.59 -8.61
N LEU A 13 -1.60 26.38 -8.78
CA LEU A 13 -3.04 26.08 -8.73
C LEU A 13 -3.67 26.40 -7.37
N GLU A 14 -3.01 26.05 -6.26
CA GLU A 14 -3.46 26.39 -4.90
C GLU A 14 -3.47 27.93 -4.68
N GLY A 15 -2.41 28.62 -5.11
CA GLY A 15 -2.32 30.08 -5.02
C GLY A 15 -3.39 30.81 -5.86
N LEU A 16 -3.78 30.25 -7.00
CA LEU A 16 -4.87 30.76 -7.83
C LEU A 16 -6.24 30.40 -7.22
N ALA A 17 -6.41 29.18 -6.71
CA ALA A 17 -7.63 28.72 -6.05
C ALA A 17 -7.94 29.52 -4.76
N GLY A 18 -6.91 29.98 -4.06
CA GLY A 18 -7.05 30.86 -2.88
C GLY A 18 -7.76 32.19 -3.18
N LYS A 19 -7.72 32.65 -4.44
CA LYS A 19 -8.37 33.89 -4.91
C LYS A 19 -9.80 33.67 -5.44
N LEU A 20 -10.28 32.43 -5.47
CA LEU A 20 -11.62 32.10 -5.98
C LEU A 20 -12.71 32.29 -4.91
N PRO A 21 -13.96 32.60 -5.33
CA PRO A 21 -15.12 32.59 -4.45
C PRO A 21 -15.27 31.27 -3.68
N SER A 22 -15.82 31.34 -2.47
CA SER A 22 -15.83 30.22 -1.49
C SER A 22 -16.42 28.91 -2.03
N ARG A 23 -17.47 28.98 -2.87
CA ARG A 23 -18.09 27.78 -3.47
C ARG A 23 -17.19 27.10 -4.50
N ILE A 24 -16.57 27.85 -5.41
CA ILE A 24 -15.64 27.28 -6.40
C ILE A 24 -14.40 26.75 -5.70
N ARG A 25 -13.84 27.54 -4.78
CA ARG A 25 -12.65 27.16 -4.03
C ARG A 25 -12.84 25.81 -3.34
N LYS A 26 -14.00 25.58 -2.71
CA LYS A 26 -14.31 24.29 -2.07
C LYS A 26 -14.33 23.14 -3.09
N ALA A 27 -14.98 23.32 -4.25
CA ALA A 27 -15.05 22.31 -5.29
C ALA A 27 -13.68 22.01 -5.93
N VAL A 28 -12.87 23.04 -6.16
CA VAL A 28 -11.51 22.87 -6.70
C VAL A 28 -10.60 22.19 -5.68
N LEU A 29 -10.64 22.60 -4.41
CA LEU A 29 -9.82 21.99 -3.36
C LEU A 29 -10.20 20.54 -3.07
N SER A 30 -11.49 20.17 -3.18
CA SER A 30 -11.91 18.77 -3.02
C SER A 30 -11.35 17.86 -4.10
N GLU A 31 -11.13 18.37 -5.32
CA GLU A 31 -10.51 17.63 -6.42
C GLU A 31 -8.98 17.68 -6.39
N LEU A 32 -8.37 18.78 -5.92
CA LEU A 32 -6.92 18.90 -5.81
C LEU A 32 -6.33 18.05 -4.68
N THR A 33 -7.06 17.86 -3.58
CA THR A 33 -6.60 17.10 -2.41
C THR A 33 -6.16 15.67 -2.77
N PRO A 34 -6.98 14.83 -3.43
CA PRO A 34 -6.56 13.47 -3.80
C PRO A 34 -5.40 13.47 -4.80
N LEU A 35 -5.34 14.42 -5.73
CA LEU A 35 -4.23 14.52 -6.68
C LEU A 35 -2.91 14.88 -5.99
N LYS A 36 -2.94 15.78 -5.01
CA LYS A 36 -1.78 16.11 -4.18
C LYS A 36 -1.29 14.89 -3.41
N GLN A 37 -2.21 14.11 -2.83
CA GLN A 37 -1.86 12.88 -2.15
C GLN A 37 -1.19 11.88 -3.09
N LEU A 38 -1.78 11.64 -4.26
CA LEU A 38 -1.27 10.69 -5.25
C LEU A 38 0.08 11.09 -5.84
N PHE A 39 0.29 12.37 -6.16
CA PHE A 39 1.45 12.79 -6.96
C PHE A 39 2.54 13.52 -6.18
N LEU A 40 2.21 14.21 -5.09
CA LEU A 40 3.16 15.06 -4.36
C LEU A 40 3.51 14.56 -2.97
N GLN A 41 2.59 13.86 -2.31
CA GLN A 41 2.80 13.30 -0.97
C GLN A 41 3.07 11.80 -1.04
N GLN A 42 3.71 11.36 -2.12
CA GLN A 42 4.06 9.96 -2.32
C GLN A 42 4.98 9.50 -1.19
N ARG A 43 4.69 8.32 -0.65
CA ARG A 43 5.50 7.65 0.37
C ARG A 43 5.48 6.14 0.17
N PRO A 44 6.45 5.40 0.75
CA PRO A 44 6.37 3.96 0.82
C PRO A 44 5.07 3.48 1.48
N PRO A 45 4.44 2.40 1.00
CA PRO A 45 3.41 1.71 1.76
C PRO A 45 4.02 1.11 3.03
N ARG A 46 3.28 1.18 4.12
CA ARG A 46 3.71 0.76 5.46
C ARG A 46 2.97 -0.50 5.86
N PHE A 47 3.73 -1.56 6.11
CA PHE A 47 3.21 -2.89 6.40
C PHE A 47 3.66 -3.34 7.78
N LEU A 48 2.70 -3.64 8.65
CA LEU A 48 2.94 -4.29 9.93
C LEU A 48 2.73 -5.79 9.78
N PHE A 49 3.67 -6.60 10.26
CA PHE A 49 3.55 -8.05 10.29
C PHE A 49 3.36 -8.52 11.73
N THR A 50 2.36 -9.38 11.97
CA THR A 50 2.08 -10.00 13.26
C THR A 50 1.64 -11.45 13.07
N GLY A 51 1.53 -12.23 14.15
CA GLY A 51 1.25 -13.66 14.12
C GLY A 51 2.53 -14.50 14.13
N SER A 52 2.54 -15.61 13.37
CA SER A 52 3.63 -16.59 13.36
C SER A 52 4.96 -16.01 12.84
N SER A 53 6.05 -16.30 13.57
CA SER A 53 7.43 -15.97 13.16
C SER A 53 8.14 -17.06 12.35
N ARG A 54 7.51 -18.24 12.17
CA ARG A 54 8.15 -19.47 11.64
C ARG A 54 8.75 -19.33 10.26
N ILE A 55 8.12 -18.54 9.39
CA ILE A 55 8.71 -18.18 8.11
C ILE A 55 9.49 -16.88 8.28
N PRO A 56 10.79 -16.85 7.93
CA PRO A 56 11.57 -15.61 7.95
C PRO A 56 10.88 -14.51 7.13
N LEU A 57 10.81 -13.29 7.69
CA LEU A 57 10.17 -12.16 7.03
C LEU A 57 10.76 -11.86 5.65
N THR A 58 12.08 -12.04 5.50
CA THR A 58 12.78 -11.91 4.21
C THR A 58 12.19 -12.83 3.13
N ARG A 59 11.79 -14.05 3.48
CA ARG A 59 11.15 -14.99 2.53
C ARG A 59 9.74 -14.55 2.15
N ILE A 60 8.98 -14.01 3.10
CA ILE A 60 7.64 -13.47 2.85
C ILE A 60 7.74 -12.26 1.91
N ILE A 61 8.65 -11.33 2.21
CA ILE A 61 8.90 -10.15 1.38
C ILE A 61 9.30 -10.57 -0.04
N HIS A 62 10.24 -11.49 -0.16
CA HIS A 62 10.73 -11.97 -1.45
C HIS A 62 9.61 -12.62 -2.28
N GLY A 63 8.86 -13.54 -1.68
CA GLY A 63 7.78 -14.23 -2.38
C GLY A 63 6.60 -13.33 -2.76
N LEU A 64 6.39 -12.22 -2.05
CA LEU A 64 5.31 -11.27 -2.33
C LEU A 64 5.70 -10.15 -3.30
N PHE A 65 6.85 -9.53 -3.07
CA PHE A 65 7.20 -8.25 -3.69
C PHE A 65 8.41 -8.32 -4.63
N ALA A 66 9.19 -9.40 -4.59
CA ALA A 66 10.36 -9.57 -5.44
C ALA A 66 10.49 -11.00 -6.01
N PRO A 67 9.43 -11.58 -6.61
CA PRO A 67 9.51 -12.91 -7.21
C PRO A 67 10.58 -12.89 -8.32
N GLY A 68 11.57 -13.78 -8.21
CA GLY A 68 12.65 -13.95 -9.21
C GLY A 68 13.92 -13.14 -8.95
N ASP A 69 13.97 -12.21 -7.99
CA ASP A 69 15.19 -11.45 -7.69
C ASP A 69 15.98 -12.13 -6.55
N SER A 70 16.84 -13.10 -6.90
CA SER A 70 17.55 -13.95 -5.92
C SER A 70 18.80 -13.29 -5.31
N THR A 71 19.16 -12.08 -5.77
CA THR A 71 20.52 -11.54 -5.61
C THR A 71 20.68 -10.45 -4.57
N GLN A 72 19.66 -9.63 -4.25
CA GLN A 72 19.86 -8.44 -3.41
C GLN A 72 19.27 -8.48 -2.00
N THR A 73 18.29 -9.35 -1.72
CA THR A 73 17.62 -9.36 -0.40
C THR A 73 18.37 -10.14 0.70
N ARG A 74 19.55 -10.71 0.41
CA ARG A 74 20.25 -11.62 1.34
C ARG A 74 20.87 -10.94 2.56
N ASP A 75 21.12 -9.63 2.52
CA ASP A 75 21.87 -8.89 3.55
C ASP A 75 21.07 -7.75 4.23
N LEU A 76 19.76 -7.88 4.40
CA LEU A 76 18.99 -6.94 5.22
C LEU A 76 19.03 -7.35 6.70
N PRO A 77 19.77 -6.65 7.59
CA PRO A 77 19.57 -6.78 9.02
C PRO A 77 18.21 -6.17 9.37
N LEU A 78 17.14 -6.97 9.25
CA LEU A 78 15.80 -6.57 9.68
C LEU A 78 15.85 -6.30 11.17
N ARG A 79 15.53 -5.06 11.57
CA ARG A 79 15.43 -4.68 12.98
C ARG A 79 14.04 -5.08 13.46
N VAL A 80 13.98 -6.01 14.40
CA VAL A 80 12.73 -6.42 15.06
C VAL A 80 12.11 -5.19 15.74
N SER A 81 10.80 -5.04 15.64
CA SER A 81 10.02 -3.98 16.29
C SER A 81 10.39 -2.55 15.91
N ARG A 82 11.03 -2.32 14.75
CA ARG A 82 11.27 -0.97 14.22
C ARG A 82 10.91 -0.86 12.74
N TRP A 83 10.42 0.32 12.35
CA TRP A 83 10.21 0.64 10.94
C TRP A 83 11.53 0.58 10.18
N HIS A 84 11.53 -0.15 9.07
CA HIS A 84 12.66 -0.21 8.16
C HIS A 84 12.19 -0.23 6.71
N ASN A 85 12.93 0.49 5.86
CA ASN A 85 12.63 0.56 4.45
C ASN A 85 13.35 -0.56 3.71
N VAL A 86 12.61 -1.28 2.88
CA VAL A 86 13.11 -2.32 1.99
C VAL A 86 13.00 -1.82 0.56
N SER A 87 14.14 -1.71 -0.12
CA SER A 87 14.20 -1.35 -1.54
C SER A 87 13.96 -2.61 -2.38
N LEU A 88 12.98 -2.54 -3.28
CA LEU A 88 12.59 -3.59 -4.20
C LEU A 88 13.18 -3.31 -5.58
N SER A 89 14.51 -3.23 -5.66
CA SER A 89 15.25 -2.91 -6.88
C SER A 89 14.67 -1.66 -7.57
N GLU A 90 14.40 -1.72 -8.88
CA GLU A 90 13.81 -0.60 -9.66
C GLU A 90 12.31 -0.38 -9.41
N ARG A 91 11.64 -1.30 -8.68
CA ARG A 91 10.17 -1.31 -8.55
C ARG A 91 9.66 -0.37 -7.47
N GLY A 92 10.47 -0.07 -6.45
CA GLY A 92 10.11 0.90 -5.42
C GLY A 92 10.60 0.55 -4.03
N THR A 93 10.03 1.18 -3.01
CA THR A 93 10.37 0.96 -1.61
C THR A 93 9.12 0.69 -0.80
N ILE A 94 9.18 -0.27 0.11
CA ILE A 94 8.16 -0.54 1.12
C ILE A 94 8.74 -0.30 2.51
N SER A 95 7.91 0.05 3.48
CA SER A 95 8.30 0.18 4.88
C SER A 95 7.66 -0.93 5.70
N ILE A 96 8.44 -1.58 6.55
CA ILE A 96 8.01 -2.78 7.26
C ILE A 96 8.27 -2.62 8.75
N LEU A 97 7.31 -3.08 9.55
CA LEU A 97 7.42 -3.25 10.99
C LEU A 97 7.13 -4.72 11.32
N ASP A 98 8.09 -5.41 11.94
CA ASP A 98 7.91 -6.79 12.38
C ASP A 98 7.56 -6.82 13.88
N ALA A 99 6.34 -7.23 14.20
CA ALA A 99 5.82 -7.39 15.56
C ALA A 99 5.42 -8.85 15.86
N ARG A 100 5.87 -9.80 15.03
CA ARG A 100 5.58 -11.23 15.21
C ARG A 100 6.27 -11.74 16.47
N GLU A 101 5.49 -12.42 17.32
CA GLU A 101 5.98 -13.03 18.58
C GLU A 101 6.80 -12.06 19.46
N ALA A 102 6.44 -10.77 19.45
CA ALA A 102 7.09 -9.74 20.25
C ALA A 102 6.90 -10.01 21.76
N ASP A 103 7.98 -9.92 22.53
CA ASP A 103 7.90 -9.87 23.99
C ASP A 103 7.37 -8.51 24.49
N ASP A 104 7.24 -8.34 25.81
CA ASP A 104 6.73 -7.10 26.40
C ASP A 104 7.58 -5.87 26.04
N SER A 105 8.91 -6.03 25.94
CA SER A 105 9.82 -4.94 25.57
C SER A 105 9.65 -4.56 24.10
N ALA A 106 9.61 -5.56 23.22
CA ALA A 106 9.39 -5.44 21.79
C ALA A 106 8.00 -4.84 21.50
N SER A 107 6.97 -5.23 22.24
CA SER A 107 5.61 -4.70 22.13
C SER A 107 5.53 -3.22 22.48
N ASN A 108 6.24 -2.78 23.52
CA ASN A 108 6.35 -1.36 23.86
C ASN A 108 7.05 -0.57 22.74
N GLN A 109 8.11 -1.11 22.14
CA GLN A 109 8.76 -0.49 20.99
C GLN A 109 7.79 -0.40 19.80
N VAL A 110 7.05 -1.47 19.46
CA VAL A 110 6.03 -1.47 18.40
C VAL A 110 4.99 -0.37 18.64
N ARG A 111 4.51 -0.22 19.88
CA ARG A 111 3.58 0.84 20.25
C ARG A 111 4.13 2.23 19.96
N ASP A 112 5.39 2.48 20.31
CA ASP A 112 6.02 3.78 20.09
C ASP A 112 6.27 4.07 18.60
N GLU A 113 6.66 3.05 17.84
CA GLU A 113 6.78 3.15 16.38
C GLU A 113 5.43 3.46 15.71
N LEU A 114 4.33 2.83 16.16
CA LEU A 114 2.98 3.06 15.64
C LEU A 114 2.43 4.46 15.98
N LYS A 115 2.84 5.05 17.11
CA LYS A 115 2.53 6.46 17.42
C LYS A 115 3.18 7.41 16.43
N PHE A 116 4.41 7.10 16.00
CA PHE A 116 5.15 7.93 15.06
C PHE A 116 4.66 7.73 13.62
N GLN A 117 4.43 6.48 13.22
CA GLN A 117 3.95 6.12 11.88
C GLN A 117 2.96 4.96 11.96
N SER A 118 1.73 5.21 11.54
CA SER A 118 0.72 4.16 11.36
C SER A 118 1.04 3.31 10.13
N ALA A 119 0.75 2.01 10.23
CA ALA A 119 0.66 1.08 9.13
C ALA A 119 -0.55 1.39 8.23
N ASP A 120 -0.41 1.07 6.95
CA ASP A 120 -1.51 1.06 5.98
C ASP A 120 -2.22 -0.29 5.97
N VAL A 121 -1.44 -1.37 6.12
CA VAL A 121 -1.94 -2.75 6.16
C VAL A 121 -1.22 -3.52 7.27
N ILE A 122 -1.98 -4.33 8.00
CA ILE A 122 -1.51 -5.30 8.96
C ILE A 122 -1.66 -6.70 8.36
N PHE A 123 -0.54 -7.37 8.12
CA PHE A 123 -0.50 -8.77 7.74
C PHE A 123 -0.53 -9.66 8.97
N PHE A 124 -1.58 -10.48 9.09
CA PHE A 124 -1.71 -11.47 10.16
C PHE A 124 -1.33 -12.85 9.64
N LEU A 125 -0.22 -13.41 10.13
CA LEU A 125 0.32 -14.68 9.66
C LEU A 125 -0.13 -15.83 10.57
N GLU A 126 -0.83 -16.79 9.97
CA GLU A 126 -1.29 -17.98 10.65
C GLU A 126 -0.70 -19.25 10.03
N GLU A 127 -0.42 -20.23 10.89
CA GLU A 127 0.01 -21.56 10.47
C GLU A 127 -1.15 -22.54 10.48
N GLU A 128 -1.06 -23.54 9.59
CA GLU A 128 -2.06 -24.59 9.46
C GLU A 128 -2.19 -25.50 10.70
N GLN A 129 -1.21 -25.49 11.62
CA GLN A 129 -1.14 -26.40 12.77
C GLN A 129 -1.03 -25.69 14.14
N THR A 130 -1.47 -24.44 14.25
CA THR A 130 -1.43 -23.71 15.53
C THR A 130 -2.47 -24.26 16.53
N THR A 131 -2.08 -24.38 17.81
CA THR A 131 -3.01 -24.71 18.90
C THR A 131 -3.96 -23.54 19.20
N ARG A 132 -5.23 -23.81 19.53
CA ARG A 132 -6.25 -22.77 19.81
C ARG A 132 -5.84 -21.71 20.83
N GLU A 133 -5.09 -22.08 21.87
CA GLU A 133 -4.64 -21.12 22.90
C GLU A 133 -3.64 -20.10 22.32
N LEU A 134 -2.72 -20.56 21.49
CA LEU A 134 -1.74 -19.70 20.81
C LEU A 134 -2.42 -18.84 19.73
N GLU A 135 -3.44 -19.36 19.05
CA GLU A 135 -4.27 -18.59 18.11
C GLU A 135 -5.00 -17.43 18.82
N SER A 136 -5.58 -17.69 19.99
CA SER A 136 -6.27 -16.66 20.78
C SER A 136 -5.32 -15.52 21.17
N ARG A 137 -4.12 -15.86 21.69
CA ARG A 137 -3.12 -14.86 22.05
C ARG A 137 -2.68 -14.01 20.85
N LYS A 138 -2.41 -14.64 19.71
CA LYS A 138 -2.05 -13.93 18.47
C LYS A 138 -3.17 -12.97 18.02
N LEU A 139 -4.43 -13.36 18.17
CA LEU A 139 -5.57 -12.49 17.87
C LEU A 139 -5.68 -11.31 18.84
N ASP A 140 -5.41 -11.53 20.13
CA ASP A 140 -5.37 -10.45 21.13
C ASP A 140 -4.24 -9.45 20.82
N ASP A 141 -3.07 -9.94 20.38
CA ASP A 141 -1.97 -9.09 19.91
C ASP A 141 -2.37 -8.29 18.67
N LEU A 142 -3.04 -8.92 17.69
CA LEU A 142 -3.56 -8.24 16.50
C LEU A 142 -4.54 -7.11 16.87
N ILE A 143 -5.47 -7.37 17.78
CA ILE A 143 -6.41 -6.35 18.27
C ILE A 143 -5.64 -5.20 18.94
N THR A 144 -4.67 -5.53 19.78
CA THR A 144 -3.83 -4.55 20.48
C THR A 144 -3.08 -3.64 19.50
N TYR A 145 -2.43 -4.23 18.49
CA TYR A 145 -1.71 -3.48 17.47
C TYR A 145 -2.63 -2.65 16.59
N LEU A 146 -3.82 -3.15 16.24
CA LEU A 146 -4.83 -2.36 15.51
C LEU A 146 -5.27 -1.14 16.31
N VAL A 147 -5.53 -1.30 17.60
CA VAL A 147 -5.92 -0.19 18.50
C VAL A 147 -4.80 0.85 18.57
N TRP A 148 -3.54 0.43 18.74
CA TRP A 148 -2.41 1.36 18.78
C TRP A 148 -2.21 2.09 17.46
N ASN A 149 -2.38 1.39 16.34
CA ASN A 149 -2.27 1.97 14.99
C ASN A 149 -3.33 3.04 14.73
N ASN A 150 -4.57 2.77 15.14
CA ASN A 150 -5.72 3.63 14.86
C ASN A 150 -5.90 4.74 15.92
N ALA A 151 -5.10 4.77 16.99
CA ALA A 151 -5.17 5.79 18.04
C ALA A 151 -4.80 7.21 17.54
N SER A 152 -4.10 7.32 16.41
CA SER A 152 -3.71 8.59 15.80
C SER A 152 -4.55 8.89 14.56
N VAL A 153 -4.17 8.35 13.41
CA VAL A 153 -4.82 8.60 12.10
C VAL A 153 -4.97 7.29 11.29
N GLY A 154 -4.59 6.14 11.86
CA GLY A 154 -4.65 4.86 11.16
C GLY A 154 -6.07 4.37 10.88
N ASP A 155 -6.30 3.87 9.67
CA ASP A 155 -7.43 3.00 9.29
C ASP A 155 -6.83 1.76 8.59
N ALA A 156 -5.95 1.08 9.32
CA ALA A 156 -5.18 0.00 8.71
C ALA A 156 -6.09 -1.15 8.32
N LYS A 157 -5.87 -1.66 7.12
CA LYS A 157 -6.57 -2.84 6.63
C LYS A 157 -5.86 -4.11 7.08
N ILE A 158 -6.61 -5.19 7.28
CA ILE A 158 -6.07 -6.47 7.74
C ILE A 158 -6.12 -7.48 6.60
N ILE A 159 -5.00 -8.14 6.37
CA ILE A 159 -4.90 -9.26 5.43
C ILE A 159 -4.38 -10.48 6.19
N GLY A 160 -5.20 -11.52 6.24
CA GLY A 160 -4.80 -12.81 6.80
C GLY A 160 -4.00 -13.60 5.78
N ILE A 161 -2.83 -14.12 6.18
CA ILE A 161 -1.98 -14.96 5.36
C ILE A 161 -1.86 -16.31 6.05
N ILE A 162 -2.21 -17.37 5.32
CA ILE A 162 -1.98 -18.74 5.74
C ILE A 162 -0.79 -19.28 4.97
N THR A 163 0.15 -19.82 5.72
CA THR A 163 1.32 -20.46 5.13
C THR A 163 1.23 -21.97 5.35
N PRO A 164 1.20 -22.78 4.28
CA PRO A 164 1.12 -24.24 4.40
C PRO A 164 2.41 -24.79 5.04
N PRO A 165 2.34 -25.97 5.69
CA PRO A 165 3.48 -26.58 6.35
C PRO A 165 4.61 -26.86 5.34
N THR A 166 5.82 -26.47 5.71
CA THR A 166 7.00 -26.64 4.85
C THR A 166 7.30 -28.13 4.67
N GLY A 167 7.26 -28.62 3.42
CA GLY A 167 7.71 -29.97 3.07
C GLY A 167 6.62 -31.05 2.98
N GLN A 168 5.34 -30.67 3.08
CA GLN A 168 4.22 -31.57 2.78
C GLN A 168 3.52 -31.16 1.47
N PRO A 169 2.98 -32.12 0.70
CA PRO A 169 2.15 -31.79 -0.46
C PRO A 169 0.98 -30.92 0.00
N ILE A 170 0.70 -29.84 -0.74
CA ILE A 170 -0.46 -28.98 -0.50
C ILE A 170 -1.71 -29.85 -0.68
N VAL A 171 -2.35 -30.20 0.44
CA VAL A 171 -3.67 -30.83 0.42
C VAL A 171 -4.69 -29.70 0.42
N SER A 172 -5.28 -29.42 -0.74
CA SER A 172 -6.21 -28.28 -0.95
C SER A 172 -7.25 -28.15 0.15
N ASP A 173 -7.82 -29.28 0.61
CA ASP A 173 -8.89 -29.31 1.60
C ASP A 173 -8.45 -28.77 2.97
N ALA A 174 -7.24 -29.08 3.43
CA ALA A 174 -6.75 -28.66 4.74
C ALA A 174 -6.47 -27.15 4.78
N THR A 175 -5.92 -26.63 3.68
CA THR A 175 -5.60 -25.21 3.52
C THR A 175 -6.90 -24.38 3.43
N ASP A 176 -7.92 -24.90 2.73
CA ASP A 176 -9.24 -24.26 2.65
C ASP A 176 -9.99 -24.27 4.00
N ILE A 177 -9.90 -25.35 4.77
CA ILE A 177 -10.46 -25.43 6.13
C ILE A 177 -9.79 -24.37 7.02
N THR A 178 -8.48 -24.26 6.96
CA THR A 178 -7.72 -23.28 7.75
C THR A 178 -8.04 -21.86 7.33
N ALA A 179 -8.18 -21.59 6.03
CA ALA A 179 -8.62 -20.29 5.50
C ALA A 179 -10.01 -19.91 5.99
N THR A 180 -10.93 -20.86 5.97
CA THR A 180 -12.30 -20.66 6.45
C THR A 180 -12.31 -20.40 7.96
N ARG A 181 -11.51 -21.14 8.72
CA ARG A 181 -11.36 -20.98 10.17
C ARG A 181 -10.78 -19.61 10.54
N LEU A 182 -9.66 -19.22 9.92
CA LEU A 182 -9.03 -17.92 10.17
C LEU A 182 -9.98 -16.78 9.79
N LYS A 183 -10.62 -16.87 8.64
CA LYS A 183 -11.61 -15.88 8.20
C LYS A 183 -12.78 -15.77 9.17
N SER A 184 -13.25 -16.89 9.73
CA SER A 184 -14.28 -16.90 10.77
C SER A 184 -13.80 -16.23 12.06
N ALA A 185 -12.59 -16.55 12.52
CA ALA A 185 -12.00 -15.96 13.73
C ALA A 185 -11.75 -14.45 13.60
N LEU A 186 -11.25 -13.99 12.46
CA LEU A 186 -11.07 -12.55 12.20
C LEU A 186 -12.41 -11.81 12.10
N ARG A 187 -13.48 -12.48 11.65
CA ARG A 187 -14.81 -11.86 11.51
C ARG A 187 -15.69 -11.97 12.75
N SER A 188 -15.38 -12.87 13.68
CA SER A 188 -16.11 -13.02 14.94
C SER A 188 -15.83 -11.86 15.89
N SER A 189 -14.65 -11.24 15.81
CA SER A 189 -14.33 -10.01 16.52
C SER A 189 -14.93 -8.79 15.80
N PRO A 190 -15.84 -8.04 16.44
CA PRO A 190 -16.42 -6.83 15.84
C PRO A 190 -15.37 -5.78 15.46
N MET A 191 -14.30 -5.67 16.26
CA MET A 191 -13.22 -4.70 16.01
C MET A 191 -12.41 -5.03 14.76
N LEU A 192 -12.18 -6.31 14.49
CA LEU A 192 -11.40 -6.74 13.33
C LEU A 192 -12.26 -6.78 12.06
N ARG A 193 -13.54 -7.13 12.19
CA ARG A 193 -14.45 -7.39 11.05
C ARG A 193 -14.47 -6.30 9.99
N GLU A 194 -14.47 -5.03 10.40
CA GLU A 194 -14.54 -3.89 9.46
C GLU A 194 -13.23 -3.61 8.73
N HIS A 195 -12.11 -4.14 9.26
CA HIS A 195 -10.77 -3.87 8.76
C HIS A 195 -10.25 -5.03 7.90
N VAL A 196 -10.83 -6.24 8.02
CA VAL A 196 -10.42 -7.43 7.25
C VAL A 196 -10.80 -7.27 5.78
N LEU A 197 -9.78 -7.12 4.92
CA LEU A 197 -9.94 -7.12 3.47
C LEU A 197 -10.11 -8.54 2.94
N GLU A 198 -9.12 -9.40 3.21
CA GLU A 198 -9.15 -10.78 2.73
C GLU A 198 -8.27 -11.72 3.57
N VAL A 199 -8.48 -13.01 3.34
CA VAL A 199 -7.62 -14.10 3.84
C VAL A 199 -7.14 -14.88 2.63
N LEU A 200 -5.83 -15.10 2.55
CA LEU A 200 -5.15 -15.73 1.43
C LEU A 200 -4.24 -16.84 1.91
N SER A 201 -4.04 -17.84 1.05
CA SER A 201 -3.07 -18.90 1.28
C SER A 201 -1.88 -18.68 0.36
N LEU A 202 -0.68 -18.47 0.94
CA LEU A 202 0.53 -18.16 0.18
C LEU A 202 1.51 -19.33 0.24
N SER A 203 1.74 -19.94 -0.92
CA SER A 203 2.83 -20.90 -1.09
C SER A 203 4.12 -20.15 -1.44
N LEU A 204 5.02 -20.03 -0.45
CA LEU A 204 6.32 -19.41 -0.63
C LEU A 204 7.35 -20.49 -1.02
N ALA A 205 7.97 -20.36 -2.19
CA ALA A 205 8.87 -21.39 -2.72
C ALA A 205 10.08 -21.67 -1.82
N ARG A 206 10.59 -22.90 -1.94
CA ARG A 206 11.64 -23.48 -1.10
C ARG A 206 13.02 -23.20 -1.69
N GLY A 207 13.92 -22.60 -0.89
CA GLY A 207 15.34 -22.49 -1.24
C GLY A 207 15.68 -21.37 -2.24
N ALA A 208 16.89 -21.45 -2.81
CA ALA A 208 17.47 -20.48 -3.75
C ALA A 208 16.96 -20.63 -5.20
N GLU A 209 15.91 -21.42 -5.42
CA GLU A 209 15.30 -21.56 -6.73
C GLU A 209 14.49 -20.29 -7.05
N PRO A 210 14.81 -19.59 -8.15
CA PRO A 210 14.04 -18.42 -8.57
C PRO A 210 12.59 -18.84 -8.81
N VAL A 211 11.66 -18.23 -8.08
CA VAL A 211 10.26 -18.26 -8.47
C VAL A 211 10.13 -17.33 -9.67
N GLU A 212 10.20 -17.88 -10.88
CA GLU A 212 10.09 -17.09 -12.11
C GLU A 212 8.71 -16.43 -12.26
N VAL A 213 7.66 -17.00 -11.64
CA VAL A 213 6.28 -16.49 -11.72
C VAL A 213 5.65 -16.42 -10.33
N PRO A 214 5.24 -15.22 -9.85
CA PRO A 214 4.51 -15.11 -8.58
C PRO A 214 3.24 -15.96 -8.60
N SER A 215 2.87 -16.53 -7.45
CA SER A 215 1.63 -17.30 -7.35
C SER A 215 0.42 -16.42 -7.69
N ARG A 216 -0.66 -17.03 -8.18
CA ARG A 216 -1.89 -16.31 -8.52
C ARG A 216 -2.44 -15.53 -7.32
N GLU A 217 -2.30 -16.08 -6.12
CA GLU A 217 -2.69 -15.45 -4.86
C GLU A 217 -1.82 -14.25 -4.51
N ALA A 218 -0.51 -14.32 -4.77
CA ALA A 218 0.40 -13.18 -4.60
C ALA A 218 0.06 -12.08 -5.61
N GLN A 219 -0.20 -12.41 -6.88
CA GLN A 219 -0.61 -11.43 -7.89
C GLN A 219 -1.95 -10.77 -7.53
N LYS A 220 -2.92 -11.57 -7.06
CA LYS A 220 -4.20 -11.05 -6.56
C LYS A 220 -3.98 -10.09 -5.39
N LEU A 221 -3.15 -10.47 -4.42
CA LEU A 221 -2.81 -9.61 -3.28
C LEU A 221 -2.19 -8.29 -3.74
N MET A 222 -1.26 -8.33 -4.70
CA MET A 222 -0.61 -7.13 -5.23
C MET A 222 -1.63 -6.17 -5.88
N SER A 223 -2.60 -6.70 -6.63
CA SER A 223 -3.71 -5.91 -7.19
C SER A 223 -4.64 -5.37 -6.10
N THR A 224 -4.97 -6.17 -5.08
CA THR A 224 -5.75 -5.69 -3.92
C THR A 224 -5.03 -4.52 -3.24
N LEU A 225 -3.73 -4.64 -2.95
CA LEU A 225 -2.94 -3.59 -2.31
C LEU A 225 -2.87 -2.32 -3.17
N ALA A 226 -2.70 -2.46 -4.49
CA ALA A 226 -2.67 -1.32 -5.42
C ALA A 226 -4.00 -0.53 -5.46
N ARG A 227 -5.12 -1.15 -5.06
CA ARG A 227 -6.43 -0.50 -5.01
C ARG A 227 -6.80 0.05 -3.63
N GLU A 228 -6.52 -0.72 -2.57
CA GLU A 228 -7.02 -0.41 -1.22
C GLU A 228 -6.08 0.50 -0.41
N LEU A 229 -4.83 0.69 -0.85
CA LEU A 229 -3.89 1.56 -0.14
C LEU A 229 -4.27 3.05 -0.22
N PRO A 230 -3.94 3.84 0.82
CA PRO A 230 -4.13 5.28 0.80
C PRO A 230 -3.44 5.93 -0.40
N ASN A 231 -4.03 6.98 -0.96
CA ASN A 231 -3.53 7.72 -2.13
C ASN A 231 -2.01 8.04 -2.06
N GLN A 232 -1.52 8.39 -0.86
CA GLN A 232 -0.10 8.69 -0.63
C GLN A 232 0.84 7.50 -0.86
N ALA A 233 0.40 6.27 -0.63
CA ALA A 233 1.18 5.05 -0.84
C ALA A 233 0.82 4.31 -2.13
N ARG A 234 -0.34 4.64 -2.72
CA ARG A 234 -0.95 3.92 -3.83
C ARG A 234 -0.08 3.91 -5.09
N MET A 235 0.49 5.06 -5.47
CA MET A 235 1.37 5.15 -6.65
C MET A 235 2.60 4.26 -6.54
N GLU A 236 3.20 4.22 -5.35
CA GLU A 236 4.37 3.38 -5.10
C GLU A 236 4.00 1.91 -5.17
N MET A 237 2.85 1.52 -4.62
CA MET A 237 2.37 0.14 -4.71
C MET A 237 2.04 -0.28 -6.15
N ILE A 238 1.37 0.57 -6.93
CA ILE A 238 1.07 0.32 -8.35
C ILE A 238 2.37 0.05 -9.13
N ARG A 239 3.44 0.80 -8.82
CA ARG A 239 4.76 0.61 -9.42
C ARG A 239 5.39 -0.72 -8.99
N ILE A 240 5.29 -1.07 -7.71
CA ILE A 240 5.81 -2.32 -7.15
C ILE A 240 5.12 -3.53 -7.77
N SER A 241 3.79 -3.50 -7.84
CA SER A 241 2.94 -4.57 -8.36
C SER A 241 2.93 -4.68 -9.88
N GLN A 242 3.37 -3.63 -10.59
CA GLN A 242 3.17 -3.48 -12.04
C GLN A 242 1.69 -3.61 -12.44
N ASP A 243 0.79 -3.11 -11.59
CA ASP A 243 -0.66 -3.21 -11.81
C ASP A 243 -1.14 -2.18 -12.85
N VAL A 244 -1.30 -2.65 -14.09
CA VAL A 244 -1.76 -1.85 -15.23
C VAL A 244 -3.18 -1.31 -15.01
N GLU A 245 -4.03 -2.06 -14.31
CA GLU A 245 -5.40 -1.61 -14.02
C GLU A 245 -5.38 -0.46 -13.00
N GLY A 246 -4.58 -0.60 -11.93
CA GLY A 246 -4.30 0.46 -10.97
C GLY A 246 -3.74 1.73 -11.63
N GLN A 247 -2.77 1.62 -12.56
CA GLN A 247 -2.26 2.76 -13.34
C GLN A 247 -3.39 3.46 -14.11
N ARG A 248 -4.23 2.67 -14.79
CA ARG A 248 -5.36 3.20 -15.57
C ARG A 248 -6.37 3.93 -14.70
N GLU A 249 -6.68 3.40 -13.52
CA GLU A 249 -7.59 4.05 -12.57
C GLU A 249 -7.05 5.40 -12.10
N VAL A 250 -5.76 5.48 -11.76
CA VAL A 250 -5.15 6.75 -11.36
C VAL A 250 -5.13 7.77 -12.50
N ALA A 251 -4.79 7.34 -13.72
CA ALA A 251 -4.84 8.20 -14.90
C ALA A 251 -6.25 8.73 -15.16
N GLN A 252 -7.27 7.88 -15.01
CA GLN A 252 -8.68 8.30 -15.13
C GLN A 252 -9.10 9.26 -14.03
N ALA A 253 -8.67 9.06 -12.79
CA ALA A 253 -8.94 9.98 -11.69
C ALA A 253 -8.34 11.37 -11.98
N LEU A 254 -7.09 11.42 -12.46
CA LEU A 254 -6.44 12.67 -12.88
C LEU A 254 -7.24 13.40 -13.96
N ILE A 255 -7.70 12.70 -14.99
CA ILE A 255 -8.50 13.27 -16.07
C ILE A 255 -9.85 13.78 -15.55
N LYS A 256 -10.55 12.99 -14.72
CA LYS A 256 -11.85 13.34 -14.13
C LYS A 256 -11.75 14.57 -13.24
N SER A 257 -10.80 14.60 -12.30
CA SER A 257 -10.59 15.73 -11.40
C SER A 257 -10.17 16.99 -12.17
N THR A 258 -9.29 16.86 -13.17
CA THR A 258 -8.93 17.99 -14.05
C THR A 258 -10.13 18.54 -14.79
N THR A 259 -10.95 17.66 -15.38
CA THR A 259 -12.18 18.04 -16.11
C THR A 259 -13.19 18.72 -15.17
N ALA A 260 -13.36 18.20 -13.96
CA ALA A 260 -14.25 18.78 -12.94
C ALA A 260 -13.81 20.18 -12.52
N ILE A 261 -12.51 20.39 -12.30
CA ILE A 261 -11.95 21.71 -11.99
C ILE A 261 -12.18 22.67 -13.18
N CYS A 262 -11.89 22.25 -14.41
CA CYS A 262 -12.14 23.05 -15.61
C CYS A 262 -13.61 23.44 -15.75
N ALA A 263 -14.54 22.51 -15.54
CA ALA A 263 -15.98 22.75 -15.58
C ALA A 263 -16.43 23.72 -14.48
N ALA A 264 -15.91 23.57 -13.25
CA ALA A 264 -16.25 24.45 -12.14
C ALA A 264 -15.80 25.91 -12.37
N ILE A 265 -14.65 26.09 -13.03
CA ILE A 265 -14.12 27.40 -13.40
C ILE A 265 -14.92 27.99 -14.56
N GLY A 266 -15.08 27.25 -15.66
CA GLY A 266 -15.78 27.72 -16.86
C GLY A 266 -17.28 27.93 -16.68
N ALA A 267 -17.91 27.30 -15.67
CA ALA A 267 -19.32 27.52 -15.35
C ALA A 267 -19.59 28.86 -14.63
N GLN A 268 -18.54 29.59 -14.22
CA GLN A 268 -18.69 30.94 -13.68
C GLN A 268 -18.09 31.96 -14.64
N PRO A 269 -18.81 33.06 -14.95
CA PRO A 269 -18.26 34.13 -15.78
C PRO A 269 -17.21 34.90 -14.95
N ILE A 270 -15.96 34.44 -14.96
CA ILE A 270 -14.82 35.10 -14.33
C ILE A 270 -13.98 35.77 -15.43
N PRO A 271 -14.05 37.10 -15.61
CA PRO A 271 -13.55 37.75 -16.83
C PRO A 271 -12.02 37.77 -17.00
N LEU A 272 -11.22 37.17 -16.10
CA LEU A 272 -9.75 37.25 -16.13
C LEU A 272 -8.97 36.03 -15.59
N ALA A 273 -9.61 34.98 -15.06
CA ALA A 273 -8.91 33.90 -14.33
C ALA A 273 -8.75 32.57 -15.10
N ASP A 274 -9.43 32.41 -16.22
CA ASP A 274 -9.62 31.10 -16.86
C ASP A 274 -8.36 30.60 -17.56
N LEU A 275 -7.63 31.48 -18.28
CA LEU A 275 -6.44 31.08 -19.04
C LEU A 275 -5.31 30.54 -18.14
N PRO A 276 -4.85 31.24 -17.09
CA PRO A 276 -3.76 30.74 -16.26
C PRO A 276 -4.08 29.44 -15.54
N ILE A 277 -5.33 29.25 -15.09
CA ILE A 277 -5.72 28.05 -14.34
C ILE A 277 -5.87 26.85 -15.29
N LEU A 278 -6.56 27.02 -16.43
CA LEU A 278 -6.75 25.95 -17.40
C LEU A 278 -5.43 25.46 -18.00
N THR A 279 -4.50 26.37 -18.33
CA THR A 279 -3.17 25.98 -18.83
C THR A 279 -2.36 25.23 -17.78
N THR A 280 -2.48 25.62 -16.49
CA THR A 280 -1.78 24.95 -15.39
C THR A 280 -2.34 23.54 -15.17
N LEU A 281 -3.65 23.34 -15.28
CA LEU A 281 -4.29 22.03 -15.22
C LEU A 281 -3.87 21.12 -16.38
N GLN A 282 -3.82 21.65 -17.60
CA GLN A 282 -3.34 20.91 -18.77
C GLN A 282 -1.88 20.44 -18.59
N LEU A 283 -1.01 21.30 -18.04
CA LEU A 283 0.36 20.92 -17.69
C LEU A 283 0.41 19.87 -16.59
N MET A 284 -0.46 19.97 -15.57
CA MET A 284 -0.56 18.96 -14.50
C MET A 284 -0.94 17.59 -15.05
N MET A 285 -1.92 17.55 -15.96
CA MET A 285 -2.38 16.32 -16.60
C MET A 285 -1.27 15.66 -17.42
N VAL A 286 -0.57 16.44 -18.25
CA VAL A 286 0.56 15.94 -19.05
C VAL A 286 1.71 15.50 -18.15
N ALA A 287 2.05 16.27 -17.13
CA ALA A 287 3.14 15.92 -16.21
C ALA A 287 2.80 14.70 -15.33
N GLY A 288 1.53 14.52 -14.93
CA GLY A 288 1.05 13.36 -14.18
C GLY A 288 1.16 12.07 -15.00
N ILE A 289 0.62 12.07 -16.23
CA ILE A 289 0.73 10.95 -17.17
C ILE A 289 2.19 10.69 -17.52
N MET A 290 2.99 11.74 -17.72
CA MET A 290 4.41 11.59 -18.03
C MET A 290 5.21 11.08 -16.84
N ASN A 291 4.89 11.44 -15.59
CA ASN A 291 5.57 10.92 -14.41
C ASN A 291 5.26 9.43 -14.20
N ASP A 292 4.06 9.00 -14.58
CA ASP A 292 3.66 7.60 -14.64
C ASP A 292 4.37 6.85 -15.80
N GLY A 293 4.49 7.48 -16.98
CA GLY A 293 5.13 6.90 -18.16
C GLY A 293 6.66 6.91 -18.17
N ARG A 294 7.34 7.98 -17.74
CA ARG A 294 8.80 8.17 -17.91
C ARG A 294 9.67 7.20 -17.13
N ARG A 295 9.16 6.53 -16.08
CA ARG A 295 9.94 5.52 -15.35
C ARG A 295 9.81 4.11 -15.91
N ASN A 296 8.87 3.86 -16.82
CA ASN A 296 8.74 2.58 -17.53
C ASN A 296 9.52 2.53 -18.86
N TYR A 297 9.89 3.69 -19.44
CA TYR A 297 10.60 3.75 -20.74
C TYR A 297 12.14 3.82 -20.66
N VAL A 298 12.75 3.70 -19.47
CA VAL A 298 14.24 3.68 -19.36
C VAL A 298 14.81 2.28 -19.61
N CYS A 299 13.99 1.23 -19.60
CA CYS A 299 14.43 -0.13 -19.93
C CYS A 299 13.95 -0.58 -21.31
N GLU A 300 14.29 0.16 -22.36
CA GLU A 300 14.19 -0.37 -23.73
C GLU A 300 15.11 0.39 -24.71
N ARG A 301 16.42 0.41 -24.43
CA ARG A 301 17.46 0.49 -25.48
C ARG A 301 18.71 -0.29 -25.06
N PRO A 302 19.28 -1.12 -25.95
CA PRO A 302 20.56 -1.80 -25.72
C PRO A 302 21.74 -0.81 -25.63
#